data_AF-C3ZLX9-F1
#
_entry.id   AF-C3ZLX9-F1
#
_cell.length_a   1.000
_cell.length_b   1.000
_cell.length_c   1.000
_cell.angle_alpha   90.00
_cell.angle_beta   90.00
_cell.angle_gamma   90.00
#
_symmetry.space_group_name_H-M   'P 1'
#
loop_
_entity.id
_entity.type
_entity.pdbx_description
1 polymer ?
#
loop_
_entity_poly.entity_id
_entity_poly.type
_entity_poly.pdbx_seq_one_letter_code
_entity_poly.pdbx_strand_id
1 'polypeptide(L)'
;MTTAGGGWTLVSSVHEDDMYGKCTAGDRWSSTRGNNPHYPEGDGNWANVHTFGSMGSATSDDYKNPGYFSINASNVMLWHVPNNVPLKEYKTAAYLRYRTSTGFLDSYGGNLYSLFKDHFPIGYNLGTYTHDNGPAIPIVYEQGSDHPVQSMLPPNIASRKEAIPGFVQFRVFNFERACHAVCPGVNFVGPNAEHVCIGGGGYWPERKPQQCGDYASKDWNGYGTWKEWSSNKRVIESTILFFYR
;
A
#
# COMPACT_ATOMS: atom_id res chain seq x y z
N MET A 1 -1.01 22.48 -2.84
CA MET A 1 -1.50 23.41 -3.89
C MET A 1 -0.45 23.64 -5.00
N THR A 2 0.09 22.59 -5.65
CA THR A 2 1.11 22.78 -6.72
C THR A 2 0.93 21.75 -7.84
N THR A 3 0.95 20.47 -7.49
CA THR A 3 0.95 19.37 -8.44
C THR A 3 -0.29 19.39 -9.34
N ALA A 4 -0.08 19.46 -10.66
CA ALA A 4 -1.15 19.53 -11.66
C ALA A 4 -2.25 20.58 -11.35
N GLY A 5 -1.87 21.76 -10.86
CA GLY A 5 -2.81 22.84 -10.49
C GLY A 5 -3.25 22.83 -9.02
N GLY A 6 -2.83 21.86 -8.22
CA GLY A 6 -3.17 21.78 -6.79
C GLY A 6 -4.44 21.00 -6.49
N GLY A 7 -5.02 21.22 -5.30
CA GLY A 7 -6.24 20.53 -4.84
C GLY A 7 -6.04 19.14 -4.25
N TRP A 8 -4.80 18.70 -3.98
CA TRP A 8 -4.52 17.38 -3.41
C TRP A 8 -4.59 17.41 -1.88
N THR A 9 -5.53 16.66 -1.31
CA THR A 9 -5.75 16.55 0.14
C THR A 9 -5.11 15.27 0.66
N LEU A 10 -4.19 15.36 1.62
CA LEU A 10 -3.65 14.17 2.32
C LEU A 10 -4.78 13.54 3.13
N VAL A 11 -5.04 12.25 2.92
CA VAL A 11 -6.14 11.52 3.58
C VAL A 11 -5.66 10.38 4.46
N SER A 12 -4.53 9.76 4.11
CA SER A 12 -3.93 8.69 4.91
C SER A 12 -2.43 8.53 4.64
N SER A 13 -1.77 7.76 5.50
CA SER A 13 -0.45 7.20 5.30
C SER A 13 -0.42 5.76 5.79
N VAL A 14 0.35 4.92 5.09
CA VAL A 14 0.75 3.59 5.56
C VAL A 14 2.20 3.68 6.00
N HIS A 15 2.42 3.44 7.28
CA HIS A 15 3.72 3.46 7.94
C HIS A 15 4.00 2.07 8.52
N GLU A 16 5.23 1.62 8.41
CA GLU A 16 5.68 0.39 9.04
C GLU A 16 6.56 0.75 10.24
N ASP A 17 6.12 0.40 11.44
CA ASP A 17 6.80 0.74 12.69
C ASP A 17 7.77 -0.34 13.15
N ASP A 18 7.48 -1.62 12.89
CA ASP A 18 8.35 -2.73 13.22
C ASP A 18 8.15 -3.91 12.26
N MET A 19 8.96 -3.99 11.20
CA MET A 19 8.95 -5.12 10.26
C MET A 19 9.08 -6.50 10.94
N TYR A 20 9.67 -6.60 12.15
CA TYR A 20 9.78 -7.85 12.88
C TYR A 20 8.52 -8.19 13.70
N GLY A 21 7.74 -7.17 14.06
CA GLY A 21 6.38 -7.29 14.56
C GLY A 21 5.48 -7.80 13.45
N LYS A 22 4.88 -8.97 13.66
CA LYS A 22 4.02 -9.59 12.62
C LYS A 22 2.55 -9.49 13.01
N CYS A 23 1.87 -8.48 12.46
CA CYS A 23 0.49 -8.13 12.81
C CYS A 23 0.34 -7.81 14.31
N THR A 24 1.20 -6.93 14.78
CA THR A 24 1.29 -6.45 16.16
C THR A 24 0.66 -5.06 16.32
N ALA A 25 0.80 -4.44 17.49
CA ALA A 25 0.43 -3.04 17.64
C ALA A 25 1.24 -2.19 16.66
N GLY A 26 0.59 -1.30 15.91
CA GLY A 26 1.21 -0.56 14.81
C GLY A 26 0.64 -0.96 13.45
N ASP A 27 0.42 -2.26 13.22
CA ASP A 27 -0.06 -2.85 11.96
C ASP A 27 -1.56 -2.59 11.66
N ARG A 28 -1.95 -1.32 11.56
CA ARG A 28 -3.36 -0.92 11.44
C ARG A 28 -3.90 -1.12 10.04
N TRP A 29 -3.06 -1.14 9.01
CA TRP A 29 -3.48 -1.38 7.62
C TRP A 29 -3.55 -2.87 7.26
N SER A 30 -3.26 -3.74 8.21
CA SER A 30 -3.43 -5.19 8.13
C SER A 30 -4.22 -5.71 9.33
N SER A 31 -3.57 -6.11 10.42
CA SER A 31 -4.20 -6.61 11.65
C SER A 31 -3.34 -6.31 12.86
N THR A 32 -3.94 -5.74 13.91
CA THR A 32 -3.27 -5.57 15.22
C THR A 32 -3.53 -6.73 16.17
N ARG A 33 -4.17 -7.80 15.68
CA ARG A 33 -4.61 -8.98 16.46
C ARG A 33 -3.86 -10.25 16.10
N GLY A 34 -2.66 -10.09 15.55
CA GLY A 34 -1.87 -11.17 14.99
C GLY A 34 -2.45 -11.70 13.69
N ASN A 35 -1.77 -12.71 13.17
CA ASN A 35 -2.16 -13.42 11.96
C ASN A 35 -3.25 -14.46 12.29
N ASN A 36 -4.52 -14.22 11.97
CA ASN A 36 -5.64 -15.05 12.45
C ASN A 36 -6.67 -15.39 11.34
N PRO A 37 -6.86 -16.69 11.00
CA PRO A 37 -7.81 -17.08 9.95
C PRO A 37 -9.28 -16.80 10.31
N HIS A 38 -9.60 -16.69 11.60
CA HIS A 38 -10.94 -16.29 12.08
C HIS A 38 -11.15 -14.78 12.08
N TYR A 39 -10.13 -14.01 11.67
CA TYR A 39 -10.18 -12.58 11.51
C TYR A 39 -9.71 -12.19 10.09
N PRO A 40 -10.37 -12.71 9.04
CA PRO A 40 -9.84 -12.67 7.68
C PRO A 40 -9.72 -11.26 7.11
N GLU A 41 -10.56 -10.32 7.55
CA GLU A 41 -10.58 -8.92 7.13
C GLU A 41 -9.52 -8.05 7.82
N GLY A 42 -8.87 -8.57 8.88
CA GLY A 42 -7.96 -7.79 9.69
C GLY A 42 -8.68 -6.64 10.39
N ASP A 43 -7.97 -5.55 10.67
CA ASP A 43 -8.54 -4.38 11.34
C ASP A 43 -9.57 -3.62 10.47
N GLY A 44 -9.65 -3.93 9.18
CA GLY A 44 -10.66 -3.40 8.26
C GLY A 44 -10.53 -1.90 8.00
N ASN A 45 -9.39 -1.27 8.34
CA ASN A 45 -9.20 0.18 8.27
C ASN A 45 -9.28 0.77 6.87
N TRP A 46 -9.14 -0.06 5.82
CA TRP A 46 -9.38 0.34 4.44
C TRP A 46 -10.85 0.62 4.12
N ALA A 47 -11.80 -0.01 4.82
CA ALA A 47 -13.23 -0.02 4.51
C ALA A 47 -14.12 0.33 5.72
N ASN A 48 -13.54 0.91 6.77
CA ASN A 48 -14.25 1.44 7.94
C ASN A 48 -14.08 2.96 8.08
N VAL A 49 -14.74 3.54 9.09
CA VAL A 49 -14.69 4.99 9.38
C VAL A 49 -13.77 5.36 10.54
N HIS A 50 -12.93 4.43 11.02
CA HIS A 50 -11.93 4.75 12.04
C HIS A 50 -10.88 5.71 11.50
N THR A 51 -10.34 6.53 12.40
CA THR A 51 -9.30 7.53 12.12
C THR A 51 -8.22 7.44 13.18
N PHE A 52 -6.98 7.75 12.81
CA PHE A 52 -5.82 7.68 13.70
C PHE A 52 -4.70 8.57 13.20
N GLY A 53 -3.75 8.86 14.10
CA GLY A 53 -2.57 9.67 13.82
C GLY A 53 -2.88 11.15 13.56
N SER A 54 -1.86 11.85 13.09
CA SER A 54 -1.95 13.27 12.74
C SER A 54 -1.12 13.56 11.49
N MET A 55 -1.50 14.60 10.74
CA MET A 55 -0.76 15.01 9.54
C MET A 55 0.71 15.33 9.83
N GLY A 56 1.02 15.88 11.01
CA GLY A 56 2.38 16.26 11.40
C GLY A 56 3.29 15.06 11.68
N SER A 57 2.71 13.90 11.96
CA SER A 57 3.40 12.65 12.30
C SER A 57 3.16 11.55 11.27
N ALA A 58 2.65 11.87 10.09
CA ALA A 58 2.21 10.88 9.11
C ALA A 58 3.33 9.98 8.57
N THR A 59 4.59 10.37 8.75
CA THR A 59 5.79 9.56 8.41
C THR A 59 6.45 8.90 9.62
N SER A 60 5.82 8.97 10.79
CA SER A 60 6.33 8.39 12.04
C SER A 60 5.34 7.43 12.70
N ASP A 61 4.08 7.45 12.26
CA ASP A 61 3.03 6.49 12.59
C ASP A 61 1.99 6.57 11.47
N ASP A 62 1.06 5.62 11.44
CA ASP A 62 -0.04 5.66 10.50
C ASP A 62 -0.91 6.90 10.64
N TYR A 63 -1.45 7.35 9.53
CA TYR A 63 -2.39 8.45 9.48
C TYR A 63 -3.65 8.03 8.71
N LYS A 64 -4.82 8.39 9.22
CA LYS A 64 -6.08 8.33 8.49
C LYS A 64 -7.03 9.39 9.05
N ASN A 65 -7.52 10.27 8.19
CA ASN A 65 -8.47 11.31 8.57
C ASN A 65 -9.86 11.09 7.95
N PRO A 66 -10.90 11.83 8.40
CA PRO A 66 -12.25 11.68 7.85
C PRO A 66 -12.37 11.93 6.35
N GLY A 67 -11.43 12.66 5.73
CA GLY A 67 -11.40 12.87 4.29
C GLY A 67 -11.20 11.59 3.50
N TYR A 68 -10.59 10.55 4.09
CA TYR A 68 -10.41 9.24 3.45
C TYR A 68 -11.73 8.60 3.00
N PHE A 69 -12.80 8.78 3.78
CA PHE A 69 -14.13 8.19 3.52
C PHE A 69 -15.22 9.21 3.21
N SER A 70 -14.96 10.51 3.36
CA SER A 70 -15.97 11.56 3.12
C SER A 70 -15.73 12.42 1.88
N ILE A 71 -14.50 12.52 1.38
CA ILE A 71 -14.22 13.29 0.15
C ILE A 71 -14.71 12.48 -1.06
N ASN A 72 -15.42 13.16 -1.96
CA ASN A 72 -15.67 12.68 -3.30
C ASN A 72 -14.56 13.22 -4.23
N ALA A 73 -13.70 12.31 -4.68
CA ALA A 73 -12.53 12.58 -5.50
C ALA A 73 -12.56 11.73 -6.77
N SER A 74 -11.76 12.11 -7.75
CA SER A 74 -11.65 11.39 -9.01
C SER A 74 -10.31 10.65 -9.13
N ASN A 75 -9.27 11.09 -8.42
CA ASN A 75 -7.91 10.53 -8.54
C ASN A 75 -7.20 10.38 -7.19
N VAL A 76 -6.18 9.52 -7.18
CA VAL A 76 -5.25 9.36 -6.07
C VAL A 76 -3.83 9.78 -6.45
N MET A 77 -3.07 10.25 -5.47
CA MET A 77 -1.65 10.52 -5.57
C MET A 77 -0.93 9.87 -4.40
N LEU A 78 0.21 9.24 -4.68
CA LEU A 78 1.02 8.56 -3.67
C LEU A 78 2.41 9.18 -3.64
N TRP A 79 2.89 9.49 -2.44
CA TRP A 79 4.28 9.89 -2.20
C TRP A 79 4.97 8.85 -1.33
N HIS A 80 6.18 8.45 -1.71
CA HIS A 80 7.04 7.61 -0.90
C HIS A 80 8.04 8.52 -0.20
N VAL A 81 7.91 8.65 1.12
CA VAL A 81 8.67 9.59 1.95
C VAL A 81 9.43 8.79 3.01
N PRO A 82 10.74 8.99 3.20
CA PRO A 82 11.47 8.33 4.29
C PRO A 82 10.78 8.53 5.65
N ASN A 83 10.89 7.54 6.53
CA ASN A 83 10.31 7.64 7.87
C ASN A 83 10.93 8.80 8.65
N ASN A 84 10.18 9.35 9.60
CA ASN A 84 10.58 10.43 10.52
C ASN A 84 10.99 11.76 9.86
N VAL A 85 10.60 11.98 8.61
CA VAL A 85 10.71 13.29 7.96
C VAL A 85 9.74 14.27 8.64
N PRO A 86 10.08 15.56 8.85
CA PRO A 86 9.12 16.54 9.35
C PRO A 86 8.15 17.01 8.25
N LEU A 87 6.91 17.35 8.60
CA LEU A 87 5.84 17.76 7.66
C LEU A 87 6.28 18.77 6.58
N LYS A 88 7.09 19.77 6.95
CA LYS A 88 7.57 20.81 6.03
C LYS A 88 8.44 20.25 4.89
N GLU A 89 9.02 19.07 5.08
CA GLU A 89 9.98 18.44 4.17
C GLU A 89 9.40 17.25 3.42
N TYR A 90 8.15 16.83 3.69
CA TYR A 90 7.52 15.67 3.02
C TYR A 90 7.70 15.70 1.50
N LYS A 91 7.39 16.85 0.88
CA LYS A 91 7.49 16.99 -0.58
C LYS A 91 8.92 16.90 -1.10
N THR A 92 9.88 17.49 -0.39
CA THR A 92 11.29 17.55 -0.82
C THR A 92 12.02 16.24 -0.55
N ALA A 93 11.65 15.54 0.53
CA ALA A 93 12.22 14.25 0.89
C ALA A 93 11.59 13.08 0.11
N ALA A 94 10.36 13.25 -0.40
CA ALA A 94 9.71 12.25 -1.23
C ALA A 94 10.59 11.90 -2.43
N TYR A 95 10.97 10.64 -2.56
CA TYR A 95 11.82 10.19 -3.67
C TYR A 95 11.03 9.66 -4.86
N LEU A 96 9.76 9.34 -4.62
CA LEU A 96 8.82 8.90 -5.63
C LEU A 96 7.49 9.61 -5.38
N ARG A 97 6.98 10.30 -6.40
CA ARG A 97 5.68 10.98 -6.36
C ARG A 97 4.98 10.74 -7.69
N TYR A 98 3.78 10.19 -7.64
CA TYR A 98 2.98 9.92 -8.82
C TYR A 98 1.50 9.96 -8.50
N ARG A 99 0.68 10.08 -9.54
CA ARG A 99 -0.76 10.17 -9.42
C ARG A 99 -1.47 9.46 -10.55
N THR A 100 -2.71 9.06 -10.32
CA THR A 100 -3.63 8.71 -11.41
C THR A 100 -4.09 9.99 -12.12
N SER A 101 -4.64 9.84 -13.32
CA SER A 101 -5.12 10.98 -14.12
C SER A 101 -6.41 10.74 -14.88
N THR A 102 -7.00 9.56 -14.74
CA THR A 102 -8.14 9.09 -15.55
C THR A 102 -9.50 9.30 -14.88
N GLY A 103 -9.54 9.75 -13.63
CA GLY A 103 -10.80 9.90 -12.89
C GLY A 103 -11.37 8.56 -12.38
N PHE A 104 -10.54 7.54 -12.22
CA PHE A 104 -11.02 6.17 -11.95
C PHE A 104 -11.93 6.05 -10.71
N LEU A 105 -11.75 6.89 -9.68
CA LEU A 105 -12.57 6.84 -8.47
C LEU A 105 -14.04 7.17 -8.74
N ASP A 106 -14.36 7.90 -9.81
CA ASP A 106 -15.74 8.23 -10.20
C ASP A 106 -16.56 6.95 -10.44
N SER A 107 -15.91 5.88 -10.90
CA SER A 107 -16.53 4.56 -11.13
C SER A 107 -16.58 3.67 -9.88
N TYR A 108 -15.93 4.07 -8.78
CA TYR A 108 -15.76 3.29 -7.56
C TYR A 108 -16.21 4.05 -6.29
N GLY A 109 -17.18 4.95 -6.44
CA GLY A 109 -17.81 5.65 -5.31
C GLY A 109 -17.00 6.81 -4.73
N GLY A 110 -16.03 7.34 -5.47
CA GLY A 110 -15.38 8.63 -5.20
C GLY A 110 -14.21 8.60 -4.23
N ASN A 111 -13.88 7.48 -3.59
CA ASN A 111 -12.73 7.35 -2.69
C ASN A 111 -12.35 5.87 -2.46
N LEU A 112 -11.20 5.65 -1.83
CA LEU A 112 -10.70 4.30 -1.52
C LEU A 112 -11.58 3.56 -0.50
N TYR A 113 -12.26 4.27 0.40
CA TYR A 113 -13.22 3.63 1.31
C TYR A 113 -14.34 2.94 0.52
N SER A 114 -15.00 3.65 -0.40
CA SER A 114 -16.04 3.08 -1.26
C SER A 114 -15.47 2.00 -2.19
N LEU A 115 -14.27 2.22 -2.74
CA LEU A 115 -13.59 1.23 -3.58
C LEU A 115 -13.42 -0.11 -2.83
N PHE A 116 -12.89 -0.09 -1.61
CA PHE A 116 -12.67 -1.33 -0.86
C PHE A 116 -13.94 -1.87 -0.23
N LYS A 117 -14.85 -1.01 0.23
CA LYS A 117 -16.09 -1.44 0.89
C LYS A 117 -17.09 -2.05 -0.09
N ASP A 118 -17.32 -1.39 -1.21
CA ASP A 118 -18.47 -1.67 -2.08
C ASP A 118 -18.07 -2.45 -3.34
N HIS A 119 -16.79 -2.39 -3.76
CA HIS A 119 -16.33 -2.99 -5.01
C HIS A 119 -15.27 -4.08 -4.85
N PHE A 120 -14.30 -3.88 -3.95
CA PHE A 120 -13.19 -4.81 -3.75
C PHE A 120 -12.89 -5.06 -2.26
N PRO A 121 -13.75 -5.83 -1.56
CA PRO A 121 -13.53 -6.17 -0.15
C PRO A 121 -12.17 -6.81 0.09
N ILE A 122 -11.54 -6.40 1.19
CA ILE A 122 -10.26 -6.92 1.66
C ILE A 122 -10.52 -8.00 2.68
N GLY A 123 -9.99 -9.20 2.41
CA GLY A 123 -10.05 -10.30 3.35
C GLY A 123 -9.40 -11.56 2.79
N TYR A 124 -8.87 -12.39 3.68
CA TYR A 124 -8.30 -13.68 3.31
C TYR A 124 -9.36 -14.60 2.67
N ASN A 125 -8.94 -15.33 1.63
CA ASN A 125 -9.75 -16.34 0.92
C ASN A 125 -11.03 -15.80 0.28
N LEU A 126 -11.07 -14.51 -0.07
CA LEU A 126 -12.14 -13.90 -0.87
C LEU A 126 -11.91 -14.02 -2.39
N GLY A 127 -10.74 -14.51 -2.82
CA GLY A 127 -10.38 -14.63 -4.23
C GLY A 127 -9.00 -15.24 -4.45
N THR A 128 -8.52 -15.14 -5.69
CA THR A 128 -7.28 -15.74 -6.19
C THR A 128 -6.48 -14.73 -7.01
N TYR A 129 -5.15 -14.90 -7.05
CA TYR A 129 -4.25 -13.99 -7.77
C TYR A 129 -4.45 -13.97 -9.30
N THR A 130 -5.12 -14.99 -9.86
CA THR A 130 -5.31 -15.14 -11.31
C THR A 130 -6.61 -14.52 -11.84
N HIS A 131 -7.63 -14.35 -10.98
CA HIS A 131 -8.97 -13.96 -11.44
C HIS A 131 -9.56 -12.78 -10.68
N ASP A 132 -9.17 -12.58 -9.42
CA ASP A 132 -9.91 -11.70 -8.51
C ASP A 132 -9.12 -10.45 -8.12
N ASN A 133 -7.98 -10.16 -8.76
CA ASN A 133 -7.27 -8.91 -8.50
C ASN A 133 -8.13 -7.71 -8.93
N GLY A 134 -8.09 -6.65 -8.11
CA GLY A 134 -8.73 -5.38 -8.43
C GLY A 134 -7.95 -4.56 -9.46
N PRO A 135 -8.40 -3.32 -9.72
CA PRO A 135 -7.97 -2.57 -10.88
C PRO A 135 -6.53 -2.07 -10.74
N ALA A 136 -5.75 -2.22 -11.81
CA ALA A 136 -4.45 -1.57 -11.96
C ALA A 136 -4.62 -0.28 -12.77
N ILE A 137 -4.38 0.87 -12.13
CA ILE A 137 -4.61 2.19 -12.71
C ILE A 137 -3.29 2.80 -13.18
N PRO A 138 -3.15 3.24 -14.44
CA PRO A 138 -1.95 3.91 -14.92
C PRO A 138 -1.64 5.19 -14.13
N ILE A 139 -0.36 5.45 -13.88
CA ILE A 139 0.09 6.64 -13.14
C ILE A 139 0.91 7.58 -14.03
N VAL A 140 0.96 8.84 -13.61
CA VAL A 140 1.83 9.88 -14.14
C VAL A 140 2.81 10.26 -13.03
N TYR A 141 4.11 10.17 -13.32
CA TYR A 141 5.15 10.58 -12.38
C TYR A 141 5.28 12.10 -12.31
N GLU A 142 5.32 12.60 -11.08
CA GLU A 142 5.69 13.99 -10.75
C GLU A 142 7.12 14.05 -10.22
N GLN A 143 7.64 12.91 -9.73
CA GLN A 143 9.04 12.65 -9.41
C GLN A 143 9.30 11.14 -9.44
N GLY A 144 10.41 10.76 -10.07
CA GLY A 144 10.76 9.36 -10.33
C GLY A 144 10.31 8.89 -11.72
N SER A 145 10.41 7.59 -11.95
CA SER A 145 9.96 6.93 -13.18
C SER A 145 9.85 5.42 -12.92
N ASP A 146 9.49 4.67 -13.96
CA ASP A 146 9.46 3.20 -13.92
C ASP A 146 10.83 2.60 -13.57
N HIS A 147 11.94 3.25 -13.95
CA HIS A 147 13.28 2.73 -13.72
C HIS A 147 13.64 2.66 -12.22
N PRO A 148 13.50 3.74 -11.41
CA PRO A 148 13.61 3.66 -9.96
C PRO A 148 12.67 2.62 -9.34
N VAL A 149 11.41 2.55 -9.77
CA VAL A 149 10.46 1.55 -9.25
C VAL A 149 10.97 0.13 -9.51
N GLN A 150 11.38 -0.17 -10.74
CA GLN A 150 11.95 -1.47 -11.09
C GLN A 150 13.18 -1.80 -10.25
N SER A 151 14.07 -0.82 -10.02
CA SER A 151 15.29 -1.03 -9.22
C SER A 151 15.02 -1.26 -7.73
N MET A 152 13.85 -0.88 -7.24
CA MET A 152 13.43 -1.06 -5.86
C MET A 152 12.66 -2.35 -5.62
N LEU A 153 12.25 -3.05 -6.68
CA LEU A 153 11.63 -4.36 -6.57
C LEU A 153 12.64 -5.39 -6.02
N PRO A 154 12.15 -6.40 -5.27
CA PRO A 154 12.96 -7.55 -4.92
C PRO A 154 13.53 -8.25 -6.17
N PRO A 155 14.78 -8.76 -6.13
CA PRO A 155 15.41 -9.42 -7.28
C PRO A 155 14.58 -10.54 -7.93
N ASN A 156 13.90 -11.37 -7.14
CA ASN A 156 13.06 -12.46 -7.66
C ASN A 156 11.81 -11.93 -8.35
N ILE A 157 11.17 -10.88 -7.81
CA ILE A 157 10.02 -10.23 -8.45
C ILE A 157 10.44 -9.63 -9.80
N ALA A 158 11.57 -8.91 -9.82
CA ALA A 158 12.07 -8.26 -11.03
C ALA A 158 12.46 -9.28 -12.12
N SER A 159 13.20 -10.33 -11.76
CA SER A 159 13.65 -11.36 -12.70
C SER A 159 12.50 -12.19 -13.26
N ARG A 160 11.47 -12.46 -12.45
CA ARG A 160 10.25 -13.19 -12.86
C ARG A 160 9.21 -12.31 -13.53
N LYS A 161 9.42 -10.98 -13.56
CA LYS A 161 8.50 -9.99 -14.13
C LYS A 161 7.09 -10.07 -13.52
N GLU A 162 7.03 -10.31 -12.21
CA GLU A 162 5.76 -10.43 -11.47
C GLU A 162 5.13 -9.06 -11.17
N ALA A 163 5.87 -7.97 -11.34
CA ALA A 163 5.39 -6.62 -11.16
C ALA A 163 5.82 -5.73 -12.34
N ILE A 164 4.87 -4.99 -12.91
CA ILE A 164 5.05 -4.10 -14.05
C ILE A 164 4.94 -2.65 -13.52
N PRO A 165 6.03 -1.86 -13.51
CA PRO A 165 5.97 -0.45 -13.12
C PRO A 165 5.00 0.40 -13.94
N GLY A 166 4.62 1.57 -13.43
CA GLY A 166 3.80 2.54 -14.14
C GLY A 166 2.31 2.48 -13.79
N PHE A 167 1.96 1.82 -12.68
CA PHE A 167 0.58 1.71 -12.21
C PHE A 167 0.46 1.92 -10.69
N VAL A 168 -0.76 1.98 -10.19
CA VAL A 168 -1.11 1.66 -8.80
C VAL A 168 -2.25 0.66 -8.86
N GLN A 169 -2.11 -0.47 -8.17
CA GLN A 169 -3.14 -1.51 -8.16
C GLN A 169 -3.78 -1.64 -6.78
N PHE A 170 -5.08 -1.94 -6.76
CA PHE A 170 -5.86 -2.10 -5.55
C PHE A 170 -6.39 -3.52 -5.42
N ARG A 171 -6.39 -4.07 -4.20
CA ARG A 171 -6.87 -5.40 -3.82
C ARG A 171 -6.24 -6.52 -4.65
N VAL A 172 -5.11 -7.06 -4.20
CA VAL A 172 -4.37 -8.12 -4.89
C VAL A 172 -4.20 -9.35 -4.00
N PHE A 173 -4.51 -10.52 -4.54
CA PHE A 173 -4.29 -11.79 -3.84
C PHE A 173 -2.92 -12.37 -4.15
N ASN A 174 -2.33 -13.08 -3.20
CA ASN A 174 -1.17 -13.92 -3.45
C ASN A 174 -1.56 -15.39 -3.72
N PHE A 175 -0.57 -16.27 -3.84
CA PHE A 175 -0.74 -17.69 -4.12
C PHE A 175 -1.69 -18.37 -3.11
N GLU A 176 -1.50 -18.10 -1.83
CA GLU A 176 -2.29 -18.69 -0.75
C GLU A 176 -3.58 -17.92 -0.44
N ARG A 177 -3.98 -16.96 -1.29
CA ARG A 177 -5.22 -16.18 -1.17
C ARG A 177 -5.23 -15.20 0.01
N ALA A 178 -4.06 -14.82 0.52
CA ALA A 178 -3.92 -13.63 1.34
C ALA A 178 -4.16 -12.39 0.49
N CYS A 179 -4.90 -11.43 1.03
CA CYS A 179 -5.30 -10.22 0.31
C CYS A 179 -4.43 -9.04 0.73
N HIS A 180 -3.84 -8.35 -0.23
CA HIS A 180 -3.06 -7.13 -0.07
C HIS A 180 -3.87 -5.93 -0.55
N ALA A 181 -3.80 -4.80 0.16
CA ALA A 181 -4.66 -3.66 -0.12
C ALA A 181 -4.22 -2.87 -1.36
N VAL A 182 -2.93 -2.53 -1.44
CA VAL A 182 -2.40 -1.64 -2.48
C VAL A 182 -1.03 -2.14 -2.96
N CYS A 183 -0.81 -2.17 -4.27
CA CYS A 183 0.50 -2.36 -4.88
C CYS A 183 1.01 -1.02 -5.43
N PRO A 184 1.83 -0.29 -4.67
CA PRO A 184 2.23 1.07 -5.01
C PRO A 184 3.27 1.09 -6.13
N GLY A 185 2.96 1.74 -7.24
CA GLY A 185 3.90 1.95 -8.34
C GLY A 185 3.94 0.83 -9.38
N VAL A 186 3.16 -0.26 -9.18
CA VAL A 186 3.15 -1.41 -10.08
C VAL A 186 1.75 -1.95 -10.35
N ASN A 187 1.61 -2.65 -11.48
CA ASN A 187 0.59 -3.66 -11.74
C ASN A 187 1.21 -5.02 -11.42
N PHE A 188 0.70 -5.68 -10.40
CA PHE A 188 1.15 -6.98 -9.94
C PHE A 188 0.41 -8.10 -10.69
N VAL A 189 1.17 -8.95 -11.35
CA VAL A 189 0.67 -10.01 -12.25
C VAL A 189 1.14 -11.41 -11.85
N GLY A 190 2.00 -11.51 -10.83
CA GLY A 190 2.51 -12.76 -10.30
C GLY A 190 1.74 -13.28 -9.08
N PRO A 191 2.19 -14.41 -8.51
CA PRO A 191 1.59 -15.00 -7.32
C PRO A 191 2.14 -14.47 -5.98
N ASN A 192 3.27 -13.76 -5.94
CA ASN A 192 3.98 -13.43 -4.69
C ASN A 192 3.83 -11.94 -4.29
N ALA A 193 2.58 -11.48 -4.20
CA ALA A 193 2.23 -10.06 -3.99
C ALA A 193 2.75 -9.50 -2.66
N GLU A 194 2.94 -10.35 -1.65
CA GLU A 194 3.41 -10.03 -0.30
C GLU A 194 4.80 -9.38 -0.24
N HIS A 195 5.58 -9.45 -1.32
CA HIS A 195 6.91 -8.85 -1.37
C HIS A 195 6.90 -7.41 -1.93
N VAL A 196 5.77 -6.94 -2.45
CA VAL A 196 5.66 -5.63 -3.12
C VAL A 196 4.47 -4.82 -2.63
N CYS A 197 3.31 -5.45 -2.47
CA CYS A 197 2.09 -4.80 -2.04
C CYS A 197 2.11 -4.55 -0.52
N ILE A 198 1.21 -3.69 -0.05
CA ILE A 198 1.12 -3.23 1.34
C ILE A 198 -0.33 -3.27 1.83
N GLY A 199 -0.48 -3.28 3.15
CA GLY A 199 -1.74 -3.50 3.86
C GLY A 199 -2.40 -4.82 3.45
N GLY A 200 -3.53 -5.13 4.06
CA GLY A 200 -4.28 -6.31 3.66
C GLY A 200 -5.33 -6.74 4.65
N GLY A 201 -5.68 -8.03 4.57
CA GLY A 201 -6.59 -8.68 5.51
C GLY A 201 -5.92 -8.99 6.84
N GLY A 202 -6.41 -10.01 7.53
CA GLY A 202 -5.85 -10.46 8.81
C GLY A 202 -5.25 -11.86 8.79
N TYR A 203 -5.09 -12.46 7.61
CA TYR A 203 -4.49 -13.79 7.50
C TYR A 203 -3.60 -14.02 6.26
N TRP A 204 -2.34 -14.38 6.53
CA TRP A 204 -1.35 -14.87 5.57
C TRP A 204 -0.85 -16.26 6.00
N PRO A 205 -1.17 -17.33 5.27
CA PRO A 205 -0.90 -18.68 5.71
C PRO A 205 0.56 -19.12 5.51
N GLU A 206 1.27 -18.61 4.49
CA GLU A 206 2.63 -19.06 4.19
C GLU A 206 3.60 -18.62 5.29
N ARG A 207 4.30 -19.61 5.87
CA ARG A 207 5.26 -19.44 6.99
C ARG A 207 4.75 -18.50 8.10
N LYS A 208 3.45 -18.61 8.40
CA LYS A 208 2.79 -17.82 9.44
C LYS A 208 3.66 -17.68 10.71
N PRO A 209 3.82 -16.46 11.26
CA PRO A 209 3.21 -15.20 10.86
C PRO A 209 4.07 -14.32 9.94
N GLN A 210 5.10 -14.86 9.28
CA GLN A 210 6.20 -14.07 8.67
C GLN A 210 5.76 -13.02 7.63
N GLN A 211 4.59 -13.15 7.01
CA GLN A 211 4.07 -12.21 6.01
C GLN A 211 3.03 -11.22 6.54
N CYS A 212 2.60 -11.37 7.78
CA CYS A 212 1.53 -10.54 8.34
C CYS A 212 2.13 -9.22 8.83
N GLY A 213 1.60 -8.10 8.37
CA GLY A 213 1.99 -6.75 8.77
C GLY A 213 1.66 -5.75 7.67
N ASP A 214 1.82 -4.46 7.96
CA ASP A 214 1.45 -3.40 7.02
C ASP A 214 2.34 -3.43 5.76
N TYR A 215 3.61 -3.78 5.90
CA TYR A 215 4.54 -3.99 4.78
C TYR A 215 4.73 -5.46 4.40
N ALA A 216 3.86 -6.32 4.90
CA ALA A 216 3.78 -7.75 4.62
C ALA A 216 5.14 -8.47 4.77
N SER A 217 5.68 -9.02 3.68
CA SER A 217 6.95 -9.77 3.69
C SER A 217 8.03 -9.14 2.83
N LYS A 218 8.08 -7.80 2.79
CA LYS A 218 9.19 -7.06 2.17
C LYS A 218 10.56 -7.39 2.81
N ASP A 219 10.59 -8.06 3.96
CA ASP A 219 11.77 -8.57 4.67
C ASP A 219 11.96 -10.10 4.58
N TRP A 220 11.29 -10.80 3.66
CA TRP A 220 11.27 -12.28 3.61
C TRP A 220 12.64 -12.96 3.68
N ASN A 221 13.62 -12.44 2.93
CA ASN A 221 15.02 -12.87 2.94
C ASN A 221 15.93 -11.91 3.75
N GLY A 222 15.39 -11.33 4.81
CA GLY A 222 16.06 -10.41 5.72
C GLY A 222 15.70 -8.95 5.47
N TYR A 223 15.77 -8.17 6.55
CA TYR A 223 15.45 -6.75 6.59
C TYR A 223 16.36 -5.93 5.67
N GLY A 224 15.77 -5.34 4.62
CA GLY A 224 16.42 -4.37 3.74
C GLY A 224 17.60 -4.92 2.93
N THR A 225 17.73 -6.25 2.84
CA THR A 225 18.88 -6.93 2.23
C THR A 225 18.93 -6.78 0.71
N TRP A 226 17.78 -6.49 0.07
CA TRP A 226 17.62 -6.49 -1.38
C TRP A 226 18.14 -7.79 -2.03
N LYS A 227 17.86 -8.93 -1.39
CA LYS A 227 18.21 -10.27 -1.85
C LYS A 227 16.95 -11.09 -2.06
N GLU A 228 16.92 -11.89 -3.13
CA GLU A 228 15.80 -12.80 -3.43
C GLU A 228 14.44 -12.09 -3.39
N TRP A 229 13.63 -12.30 -2.36
CA TRP A 229 12.30 -11.72 -2.19
C TRP A 229 12.24 -10.49 -1.28
N SER A 230 13.36 -10.09 -0.67
CA SER A 230 13.42 -8.89 0.15
C SER A 230 13.55 -7.62 -0.69
N SER A 231 12.82 -6.59 -0.27
CA SER A 231 13.00 -5.22 -0.71
C SER A 231 14.29 -4.62 -0.13
N ASN A 232 14.73 -3.49 -0.68
CA ASN A 232 15.85 -2.74 -0.11
C ASN A 232 15.40 -1.91 1.11
N LYS A 233 16.38 -1.46 1.90
CA LYS A 233 16.16 -0.67 3.11
C LYS A 233 15.34 0.61 2.88
N ARG A 234 15.54 1.28 1.73
CA ARG A 234 14.81 2.51 1.39
C ARG A 234 13.31 2.28 1.31
N VAL A 235 12.87 1.17 0.72
CA VAL A 235 11.44 0.85 0.56
C VAL A 235 10.79 0.59 1.92
N ILE A 236 11.44 -0.18 2.79
CA ILE A 236 10.89 -0.56 4.09
C ILE A 236 10.97 0.57 5.14
N GLU A 237 11.95 1.48 5.02
CA GLU A 237 12.08 2.66 5.90
C GLU A 237 11.48 3.92 5.29
N SER A 238 10.39 3.76 4.53
CA SER A 238 9.62 4.86 3.99
C SER A 238 8.15 4.64 4.24
N THR A 239 7.43 5.73 4.41
CA THR A 239 5.98 5.80 4.51
C THR A 239 5.38 6.11 3.15
N ILE A 240 4.21 5.53 2.85
CA ILE A 240 3.43 5.87 1.66
C ILE A 240 2.28 6.80 2.05
N LEU A 241 2.34 8.05 1.60
CA LEU A 241 1.31 9.06 1.82
C LEU A 241 0.28 9.02 0.68
N PHE A 242 -1.01 9.05 1.00
CA PHE A 242 -2.12 9.02 0.05
C PHE A 242 -2.85 10.36 0.01
N PHE A 243 -3.06 10.89 -1.18
CA PHE A 243 -3.78 12.13 -1.43
C PHE A 243 -4.93 11.93 -2.41
N TYR A 244 -6.00 12.69 -2.23
CA TYR A 244 -7.15 12.73 -3.15
C TYR A 244 -7.25 14.05 -3.88
N ARG A 245 -7.81 14.00 -5.10
CA ARG A 245 -8.30 15.16 -5.85
C ARG A 245 -9.48 14.79 -6.74
#